data_AF-A0A6J1N1Q6-F1
#
_entry.id   AF-A0A6J1N1Q6-F1
#
_cell.length_a   1.000
_cell.length_b   1.000
_cell.length_c   1.000
_cell.angle_alpha   90.00
_cell.angle_beta   90.00
_cell.angle_gamma   90.00
#
_symmetry.space_group_name_H-M   'P 1'
#
loop_
_entity.id
_entity.type
_entity.pdbx_description
1 polymer ?
#
loop_
_entity_poly.entity_id
_entity_poly.type
_entity_poly.pdbx_seq_one_letter_code
_entity_poly.pdbx_strand_id
1 'polypeptide(L)'
;MQNIERVWGFCDLFIEKSFDLNKVHYIEKLGFNTIALNTHVEEVSKEPKKKKKKNDPTEKKDYVPLPVEIPENLKKNCKLNILQRVTIEFSDSSISLKLNQSDNLKKYDIIGVVPKTLQAFQYACGSLDIDVITFDPQIRIPFKVSRKLYRQAVERGIFFEVMYSAAIRDSMSRKNIISAAHGYHAVGKSKNIIVSSGAENYTQCRGVHDVINLGFILGLNSNQSLEAIRDNTQRLILKMQGRKCGKHYMEVSHVNENKLNEE
;
A
#
# COMPACT_ATOMS: atom_id res chain seq x y z
N MET A 1 9.53 -26.79 -1.99
CA MET A 1 8.09 -26.91 -1.67
C MET A 1 7.92 -26.69 -0.17
N GLN A 2 7.53 -25.49 0.23
CA GLN A 2 7.05 -25.20 1.58
C GLN A 2 5.67 -24.57 1.38
N ASN A 3 4.63 -25.40 1.34
CA ASN A 3 3.26 -24.96 1.56
C ASN A 3 3.12 -24.75 3.07
N ILE A 4 3.69 -23.65 3.56
CA ILE A 4 3.25 -23.05 4.81
C ILE A 4 1.95 -22.34 4.42
N GLU A 5 0.81 -22.76 4.99
CA GLU A 5 -0.42 -21.97 4.90
C GLU A 5 -0.07 -20.52 5.20
N ARG A 6 -0.30 -19.62 4.24
CA ARG A 6 0.03 -18.21 4.41
C ARG A 6 -0.95 -17.61 5.39
N VAL A 7 -0.63 -17.69 6.68
CA VAL A 7 -1.31 -16.93 7.71
C VAL A 7 -0.96 -15.46 7.47
N TRP A 8 -1.89 -14.72 6.86
CA TRP A 8 -1.69 -13.31 6.54
C TRP A 8 -1.51 -12.45 7.80
N GLY A 9 -2.20 -12.82 8.88
CA GLY A 9 -2.02 -12.25 10.22
C GLY A 9 -2.12 -10.73 10.27
N PHE A 10 -1.23 -10.10 11.03
CA PHE A 10 -1.07 -8.64 11.04
C PHE A 10 -0.18 -8.20 9.88
N CYS A 11 -0.59 -7.14 9.18
CA CYS A 11 0.08 -6.70 7.96
C CYS A 11 0.63 -5.28 8.08
N ASP A 12 1.83 -5.06 7.55
CA ASP A 12 2.35 -3.73 7.23
C ASP A 12 2.52 -3.57 5.71
N LEU A 13 1.52 -2.97 5.06
CA LEU A 13 1.43 -2.90 3.60
C LEU A 13 2.20 -1.73 2.96
N PHE A 14 3.06 -1.06 3.73
CA PHE A 14 3.96 -0.04 3.19
C PHE A 14 5.29 -0.03 3.94
N ILE A 15 6.31 -0.58 3.29
CA ILE A 15 7.72 -0.37 3.65
C ILE A 15 8.43 0.20 2.44
N GLU A 16 9.17 1.29 2.61
CA GLU A 16 9.82 1.95 1.48
C GLU A 16 10.97 1.10 0.93
N LYS A 17 11.20 1.16 -0.38
CA LYS A 17 12.29 0.43 -1.05
C LYS A 17 13.69 0.69 -0.47
N SER A 18 13.91 1.85 0.16
CA SER A 18 15.17 2.21 0.82
C SER A 18 15.44 1.41 2.09
N PHE A 19 14.45 0.68 2.62
CA PHE A 19 14.58 -0.12 3.82
C PHE A 19 15.58 -1.26 3.66
N ASP A 20 16.48 -1.40 4.62
CA ASP A 20 17.47 -2.48 4.64
C ASP A 20 16.80 -3.85 4.84
N LEU A 21 16.75 -4.65 3.77
CA LEU A 21 16.12 -5.97 3.77
C LEU A 21 16.73 -6.95 4.76
N ASN A 22 17.98 -6.75 5.19
CA ASN A 22 18.61 -7.59 6.22
C ASN A 22 17.98 -7.39 7.60
N LYS A 23 17.30 -6.25 7.82
CA LYS A 23 16.63 -5.89 9.07
C LYS A 23 15.14 -6.25 9.09
N VAL A 24 14.64 -6.92 8.05
CA VAL A 24 13.24 -7.33 7.97
C VAL A 24 12.84 -8.28 9.11
N HIS A 25 13.78 -9.06 9.67
CA HIS A 25 13.50 -9.91 10.83
C HIS A 25 13.01 -9.10 12.05
N TYR A 26 13.36 -7.82 12.17
CA TYR A 26 12.90 -6.99 13.29
C TYR A 26 11.40 -6.75 13.21
N ILE A 27 10.84 -6.65 11.99
CA ILE A 27 9.40 -6.46 11.77
C ILE A 27 8.62 -7.73 12.17
N GLU A 28 9.19 -8.92 11.94
CA GLU A 28 8.65 -10.17 12.46
C GLU A 28 8.57 -10.14 14.00
N LYS A 29 9.65 -9.69 14.67
CA LYS A 29 9.67 -9.55 16.13
C LYS A 29 8.68 -8.51 16.66
N LEU A 30 8.27 -7.54 15.83
CA LEU A 30 7.24 -6.55 16.17
C LEU A 30 5.81 -7.11 16.07
N GLY A 31 5.66 -8.37 15.63
CA GLY A 31 4.39 -9.10 15.59
C GLY A 31 3.68 -9.08 14.24
N PHE A 32 4.32 -8.59 13.17
CA PHE A 32 3.77 -8.65 11.83
C PHE A 32 4.04 -10.01 11.18
N ASN A 33 3.11 -10.43 10.32
CA ASN A 33 3.21 -11.67 9.54
C ASN A 33 3.40 -11.37 8.04
N THR A 34 2.88 -10.24 7.58
CA THR A 34 2.92 -9.86 6.16
C THR A 34 3.43 -8.44 6.02
N ILE A 35 4.32 -8.23 5.06
CA ILE A 35 4.84 -6.92 4.70
C ILE A 35 4.71 -6.66 3.20
N ALA A 36 4.61 -5.40 2.79
CA ALA A 36 4.70 -5.03 1.37
C ALA A 36 5.82 -4.01 1.11
N LEU A 37 6.71 -4.35 0.18
CA LEU A 37 7.79 -3.47 -0.27
C LEU A 37 7.27 -2.53 -1.35
N ASN A 38 7.30 -1.23 -1.08
CA ASN A 38 6.78 -0.19 -1.94
C ASN A 38 7.86 0.33 -2.91
N THR A 39 7.53 0.34 -4.19
CA THR A 39 8.26 1.11 -5.20
C THR A 39 7.47 2.37 -5.56
N HIS A 40 8.05 3.53 -5.28
CA HIS A 40 7.46 4.82 -5.62
C HIS A 40 7.70 5.20 -7.08
N VAL A 41 6.67 5.68 -7.77
CA VAL A 41 6.72 6.17 -9.16
C VAL A 41 6.17 7.59 -9.20
N GLU A 42 7.08 8.55 -9.32
CA GLU A 42 6.73 9.96 -9.43
C GLU A 42 6.15 10.31 -10.80
N GLU A 43 5.27 11.31 -10.81
CA GLU A 43 4.80 11.91 -12.06
C GLU A 43 5.93 12.78 -12.64
N VAL A 44 6.51 12.34 -13.76
CA VAL A 44 7.51 13.14 -14.48
C VAL A 44 6.86 14.45 -14.93
N SER A 45 7.28 15.56 -14.32
CA SER A 45 6.90 16.90 -14.73
C SER A 45 7.28 17.10 -16.20
N LYS A 46 6.38 17.71 -16.97
CA LYS A 46 6.61 18.05 -18.39
C LYS A 46 7.67 19.15 -18.49
N GLU A 47 8.94 18.87 -18.23
CA GLU A 47 10.00 19.76 -18.69
C GLU A 47 10.07 19.72 -20.23
N PRO A 48 10.28 20.86 -20.90
CA PRO A 48 10.38 20.90 -22.35
C PRO A 48 11.60 20.08 -22.79
N LYS A 49 11.34 18.94 -23.43
CA LYS A 49 12.40 18.11 -24.04
C LYS A 49 13.22 18.99 -25.00
N LYS A 50 14.45 19.34 -24.60
CA LYS A 50 15.48 19.78 -25.56
C LYS A 50 15.56 18.70 -26.65
N LYS A 51 15.43 19.11 -27.91
CA LYS A 51 15.46 18.26 -29.12
C LYS A 51 16.64 17.27 -29.03
N LYS A 52 16.39 15.99 -28.69
CA LYS A 52 17.38 14.93 -28.84
C LYS A 52 17.44 14.50 -30.31
N LYS A 53 18.66 14.46 -30.86
CA LYS A 53 18.98 14.01 -32.21
C LYS A 53 18.45 12.58 -32.43
N LYS A 54 17.87 12.35 -33.61
CA LYS A 54 17.54 11.02 -34.17
C LYS A 54 18.81 10.17 -34.20
N ASN A 55 18.78 9.01 -33.53
CA ASN A 55 19.46 7.74 -33.88
C ASN A 55 19.93 6.96 -32.64
N ASP A 56 18.99 6.45 -31.85
CA ASP A 56 19.22 5.21 -31.10
C ASP A 56 17.89 4.43 -31.02
N PRO A 57 17.88 3.09 -31.19
CA PRO A 57 16.69 2.28 -31.02
C PRO A 57 16.24 2.40 -29.56
N THR A 58 15.19 3.17 -29.33
CA THR A 58 14.71 3.47 -27.98
C THR A 58 13.99 2.22 -27.50
N GLU A 59 14.66 1.38 -26.72
CA GLU A 59 14.01 0.37 -25.90
C GLU A 59 12.85 1.07 -25.17
N LYS A 60 11.61 0.60 -25.40
CA LYS A 60 10.42 1.15 -24.76
C LYS A 60 10.54 0.87 -23.25
N LYS A 61 11.16 1.80 -22.53
CA LYS A 61 11.25 1.73 -21.08
C LYS A 61 9.83 1.85 -20.52
N ASP A 62 9.37 0.78 -19.89
CA ASP A 62 8.07 0.73 -19.22
C ASP A 62 7.97 1.87 -18.21
N TYR A 63 6.79 2.48 -18.11
CA TYR A 63 6.52 3.57 -17.18
C TYR A 63 6.68 3.11 -15.72
N VAL A 64 6.29 1.87 -15.43
CA VAL A 64 6.45 1.28 -14.09
C VAL A 64 7.75 0.47 -14.04
N PRO A 65 8.63 0.70 -13.05
CA PRO A 65 9.85 -0.07 -12.87
C PRO A 65 9.56 -1.52 -12.47
N LEU A 66 10.52 -2.41 -12.70
CA LEU A 66 10.44 -3.79 -12.22
C LEU A 66 10.38 -3.84 -10.68
N PRO A 67 9.60 -4.78 -10.10
CA PRO A 67 9.62 -5.04 -8.66
C PRO A 67 11.02 -5.36 -8.15
N VAL A 68 11.24 -5.11 -6.86
CA VAL A 68 12.53 -5.36 -6.21
C VAL A 68 12.78 -6.85 -6.10
N GLU A 69 13.93 -7.33 -6.55
CA GLU A 69 14.33 -8.72 -6.34
C GLU A 69 14.58 -8.99 -4.86
N ILE A 70 13.80 -9.91 -4.29
CA ILE A 70 13.94 -10.31 -2.90
C ILE A 70 15.09 -11.33 -2.81
N PRO A 71 16.14 -11.06 -2.01
CA PRO A 71 17.27 -11.98 -1.85
C PRO A 71 16.81 -13.38 -1.41
N GLU A 72 17.39 -14.44 -1.99
CA GLU A 72 17.01 -15.82 -1.67
C GLU A 72 17.20 -16.17 -0.20
N ASN A 73 18.22 -15.60 0.44
CA ASN A 73 18.49 -15.78 1.86
C ASN A 73 17.32 -15.33 2.74
N LEU A 74 16.66 -14.23 2.36
CA LEU A 74 15.49 -13.72 3.07
C LEU A 74 14.28 -14.64 2.86
N LYS A 75 14.12 -15.20 1.66
CA LYS A 75 13.02 -16.14 1.37
C LYS A 75 13.12 -17.45 2.15
N LYS A 76 14.34 -17.92 2.44
CA LYS A 76 14.56 -19.19 3.16
C LYS A 76 14.44 -19.04 4.68
N ASN A 77 14.85 -17.90 5.22
CA ASN A 77 14.99 -17.71 6.67
C ASN A 77 13.88 -16.87 7.31
N CYS A 78 13.10 -16.13 6.52
CA CYS A 78 12.07 -15.25 7.03
C CYS A 78 10.70 -15.94 6.97
N LYS A 79 9.96 -15.93 8.08
CA LYS A 79 8.57 -16.43 8.12
C LYS A 79 7.56 -15.40 7.58
N LEU A 80 8.01 -14.18 7.28
CA LEU A 80 7.15 -13.11 6.77
C LEU A 80 6.72 -13.39 5.32
N ASN A 81 5.45 -13.11 5.04
CA ASN A 81 4.95 -13.00 3.68
C ASN A 81 5.38 -11.63 3.12
N ILE A 82 6.20 -11.63 2.07
CA ILE A 82 6.68 -10.39 1.44
C ILE A 82 5.93 -10.17 0.12
N LEU A 83 5.15 -9.10 0.07
CA LEU A 83 4.41 -8.63 -1.10
C LEU A 83 5.15 -7.49 -1.80
N GLN A 84 4.90 -7.32 -3.09
CA GLN A 84 5.43 -6.22 -3.90
C GLN A 84 4.35 -5.19 -4.15
N ARG A 85 4.59 -3.95 -3.74
CA ARG A 85 3.67 -2.83 -3.93
C ARG A 85 4.27 -1.79 -4.86
N VAL A 86 3.43 -1.16 -5.67
CA VAL A 86 3.78 0.08 -6.37
C VAL A 86 2.87 1.21 -5.90
N THR A 87 3.43 2.40 -5.69
CA THR A 87 2.67 3.63 -5.43
C THR A 87 2.95 4.64 -6.53
N ILE A 88 1.90 5.05 -7.25
CA ILE A 88 2.01 5.94 -8.41
C ILE A 88 1.39 7.30 -8.11
N GLU A 89 2.15 8.36 -8.30
CA GLU A 89 1.62 9.72 -8.24
C GLU A 89 1.03 10.14 -9.59
N PHE A 90 -0.08 10.87 -9.55
CA PHE A 90 -0.66 11.41 -10.78
C PHE A 90 -1.57 12.62 -10.54
N SER A 91 -1.62 13.49 -11.55
CA SER A 91 -2.45 14.71 -11.54
C SER A 91 -3.65 14.63 -12.47
N ASP A 92 -3.58 13.79 -13.52
CA ASP A 92 -4.57 13.70 -14.59
C ASP A 92 -4.93 12.25 -14.96
N SER A 93 -6.10 12.04 -15.57
CA SER A 93 -6.59 10.73 -16.04
C SER A 93 -5.74 10.08 -17.14
N SER A 94 -4.79 10.82 -17.73
CA SER A 94 -3.84 10.30 -18.73
C SER A 94 -2.97 9.15 -18.20
N ILE A 95 -2.88 8.99 -16.88
CA ILE A 95 -2.14 7.92 -16.22
C ILE A 95 -2.61 6.53 -16.65
N SER A 96 -3.90 6.34 -16.92
CA SER A 96 -4.47 5.01 -17.24
C SER A 96 -3.93 4.40 -18.51
N LEU A 97 -3.63 5.22 -19.51
CA LEU A 97 -3.01 4.74 -20.74
C LEU A 97 -1.62 4.17 -20.44
N LYS A 98 -0.84 4.85 -19.59
CA LYS A 98 0.49 4.41 -19.18
C LYS A 98 0.44 3.13 -18.34
N LEU A 99 -0.53 3.04 -17.43
CA LEU A 99 -0.71 1.87 -16.57
C LEU A 99 -1.18 0.64 -17.35
N ASN A 100 -2.13 0.80 -18.28
CA ASN A 100 -2.63 -0.30 -19.10
C ASN A 100 -1.57 -0.85 -20.08
N GLN A 101 -0.62 0.00 -20.48
CA GLN A 101 0.50 -0.39 -21.35
C GLN A 101 1.68 -1.01 -20.57
N SER A 102 1.66 -0.93 -19.24
CA SER A 102 2.75 -1.42 -18.40
C SER A 102 2.60 -2.92 -18.13
N ASP A 103 3.53 -3.71 -18.63
CA ASP A 103 3.60 -5.14 -18.30
C ASP A 103 4.20 -5.36 -16.90
N ASN A 104 5.02 -4.42 -16.43
CA ASN A 104 5.57 -4.47 -15.08
C ASN A 104 4.51 -4.30 -14.00
N LEU A 105 3.45 -3.54 -14.26
CA LEU A 105 2.35 -3.34 -13.31
C LEU A 105 1.70 -4.68 -12.89
N LYS A 106 1.57 -5.64 -13.82
CA LYS A 106 1.00 -6.98 -13.56
C LYS A 106 1.83 -7.80 -12.58
N LYS A 107 3.12 -7.47 -12.42
CA LYS A 107 4.05 -8.17 -11.52
C LYS A 107 3.87 -7.74 -10.06
N TYR A 108 3.33 -6.54 -9.81
CA TYR A 108 3.08 -6.05 -8.46
C TYR A 108 1.83 -6.70 -7.84
N ASP A 109 1.94 -7.04 -6.55
CA ASP A 109 0.86 -7.52 -5.71
C ASP A 109 -0.15 -6.42 -5.43
N ILE A 110 0.30 -5.24 -4.97
CA ILE A 110 -0.59 -4.14 -4.55
C ILE A 110 -0.36 -2.91 -5.44
N ILE A 111 -1.45 -2.29 -5.89
CA ILE A 111 -1.40 -1.02 -6.64
C ILE A 111 -1.98 0.09 -5.78
N GLY A 112 -1.10 0.99 -5.32
CA GLY A 112 -1.43 2.22 -4.61
C GLY A 112 -1.28 3.44 -5.50
N VAL A 113 -2.01 4.50 -5.18
CA VAL A 113 -1.89 5.79 -5.89
C VAL A 113 -1.92 7.00 -4.95
N VAL A 114 -1.22 8.06 -5.36
CA VAL A 114 -1.23 9.39 -4.73
C VAL A 114 -1.83 10.39 -5.73
N PRO A 115 -3.13 10.71 -5.60
CA PRO A 115 -3.76 11.72 -6.43
C PRO A 115 -3.35 13.13 -5.97
N LYS A 116 -2.78 13.94 -6.88
CA LYS A 116 -2.33 15.32 -6.58
C LYS A 116 -3.42 16.38 -6.72
N THR A 117 -4.48 16.10 -7.48
CA THR A 117 -5.59 17.04 -7.76
C THR A 117 -6.94 16.43 -7.37
N LEU A 118 -7.97 17.27 -7.19
CA LEU A 118 -9.33 16.79 -6.95
C LEU A 118 -9.85 15.93 -8.12
N GLN A 119 -9.48 16.26 -9.36
CA GLN A 119 -9.88 15.50 -10.55
C GLN A 119 -9.21 14.12 -10.56
N ALA A 120 -7.92 14.05 -10.23
CA ALA A 120 -7.20 12.79 -10.05
C ALA A 120 -7.86 11.93 -8.96
N PHE A 121 -8.22 12.54 -7.82
CA PHE A 121 -8.89 11.85 -6.74
C PHE A 121 -10.26 11.29 -7.16
N GLN A 122 -11.07 12.08 -7.86
CA GLN A 122 -12.35 11.63 -8.41
C GLN A 122 -12.17 10.44 -9.36
N TYR A 123 -11.15 10.51 -10.20
CA TYR A 123 -10.82 9.46 -11.15
C TYR A 123 -10.35 8.17 -10.47
N ALA A 124 -9.49 8.27 -9.44
CA ALA A 124 -9.11 7.14 -8.59
C ALA A 124 -10.33 6.46 -7.95
N CYS A 125 -11.21 7.27 -7.34
CA CYS A 125 -12.43 6.76 -6.69
C CYS A 125 -13.39 6.11 -7.67
N GLY A 126 -13.49 6.61 -8.91
CA GLY A 126 -14.55 6.20 -9.83
C GLY A 126 -14.18 5.16 -10.88
N SER A 127 -13.02 5.29 -11.52
CA SER A 127 -12.73 4.57 -12.76
C SER A 127 -11.43 3.80 -12.74
N LEU A 128 -10.43 4.24 -11.98
CA LEU A 128 -9.12 3.59 -11.96
C LEU A 128 -9.16 2.26 -11.18
N ASP A 129 -8.57 1.19 -11.74
CA ASP A 129 -8.50 -0.12 -11.08
C ASP A 129 -7.28 -0.18 -10.14
N ILE A 130 -7.52 0.12 -8.86
CA ILE A 130 -6.50 0.25 -7.81
C ILE A 130 -6.98 -0.38 -6.51
N ASP A 131 -6.04 -0.67 -5.63
CA ASP A 131 -6.32 -1.26 -4.32
C ASP A 131 -6.34 -0.19 -3.22
N VAL A 132 -5.38 0.75 -3.26
CA VAL A 132 -5.14 1.73 -2.19
C VAL A 132 -5.06 3.16 -2.74
N ILE A 133 -5.71 4.09 -2.05
CA ILE A 133 -5.45 5.52 -2.18
C ILE A 133 -4.65 5.96 -0.95
N THR A 134 -3.49 6.55 -1.21
CA THR A 134 -2.61 7.10 -0.17
C THR A 134 -2.36 8.59 -0.45
N PHE A 135 -1.54 9.23 0.38
CA PHE A 135 -1.23 10.65 0.27
C PHE A 135 0.22 10.91 0.67
N ASP A 136 0.83 11.96 0.15
CA ASP A 136 2.14 12.42 0.63
C ASP A 136 1.99 13.06 2.02
N PRO A 137 2.62 12.54 3.08
CA PRO A 137 2.52 13.12 4.42
C PRO A 137 3.20 14.50 4.53
N GLN A 138 4.15 14.84 3.66
CA GLN A 138 4.84 16.12 3.70
C GLN A 138 3.93 17.28 3.27
N ILE A 139 3.00 17.00 2.36
CA ILE A 139 2.09 18.00 1.80
C ILE A 139 0.68 17.75 2.34
N ARG A 140 0.05 18.79 2.88
CA ARG A 140 -1.36 18.71 3.25
C ARG A 140 -2.19 18.40 2.00
N ILE A 141 -3.09 17.41 2.10
CA ILE A 141 -3.99 17.03 0.99
C ILE A 141 -4.62 18.30 0.37
N PRO A 142 -4.35 18.60 -0.91
CA PRO A 142 -4.65 19.91 -1.51
C PRO A 142 -6.12 20.08 -1.90
N PHE A 143 -6.96 19.08 -1.63
CA PHE A 143 -8.39 19.08 -1.95
C PHE A 143 -9.21 18.52 -0.79
N LYS A 144 -10.51 18.84 -0.77
CA LYS A 144 -11.44 18.29 0.20
C LYS A 144 -11.98 16.93 -0.28
N VAL A 145 -11.84 15.91 0.56
CA VAL A 145 -12.44 14.60 0.31
C VAL A 145 -13.94 14.70 0.53
N SER A 146 -14.75 14.48 -0.50
CA SER A 146 -16.20 14.53 -0.38
C SER A 146 -16.77 13.18 0.04
N ARG A 147 -17.89 13.19 0.78
CA ARG A 147 -18.57 11.96 1.25
C ARG A 147 -19.02 11.05 0.12
N LYS A 148 -19.45 11.64 -0.99
CA LYS A 148 -19.84 10.91 -2.20
C LYS A 148 -18.66 10.10 -2.75
N LEU A 149 -17.51 10.75 -2.93
CA LEU A 149 -16.31 10.11 -3.49
C LEU A 149 -15.73 9.06 -2.55
N TYR A 150 -15.69 9.35 -1.24
CA TYR A 150 -15.25 8.38 -0.24
C TYR A 150 -16.12 7.12 -0.28
N ARG A 151 -17.46 7.28 -0.28
CA ARG A 151 -18.38 6.14 -0.32
C ARG A 151 -18.23 5.34 -1.61
N GLN A 152 -18.07 6.02 -2.74
CA GLN A 152 -17.84 5.39 -4.03
C GLN A 152 -16.56 4.55 -4.05
N ALA A 153 -15.46 5.05 -3.47
CA ALA A 153 -14.23 4.28 -3.35
C ALA A 153 -14.40 3.04 -2.45
N VAL A 154 -15.07 3.20 -1.29
CA VAL A 154 -15.36 2.10 -0.36
C VAL A 154 -16.23 1.02 -1.00
N GLU A 155 -17.27 1.40 -1.75
CA GLU A 155 -18.16 0.48 -2.48
C GLU A 155 -17.40 -0.33 -3.55
N ARG A 156 -16.37 0.26 -4.16
CA ARG A 156 -15.44 -0.41 -5.09
C ARG A 156 -14.35 -1.23 -4.38
N GLY A 157 -14.41 -1.35 -3.05
CA GLY A 157 -13.40 -2.06 -2.26
C GLY A 157 -12.02 -1.40 -2.30
N ILE A 158 -11.94 -0.08 -2.53
CA ILE A 158 -10.68 0.67 -2.42
C ILE A 158 -10.46 1.02 -0.95
N PHE A 159 -9.21 0.93 -0.51
CA PHE A 159 -8.79 1.26 0.84
C PHE A 159 -8.09 2.61 0.87
N PHE A 160 -8.24 3.32 1.98
CA PHE A 160 -7.51 4.56 2.25
C PHE A 160 -6.42 4.28 3.26
N GLU A 161 -5.20 4.73 2.96
CA GLU A 161 -4.04 4.47 3.80
C GLU A 161 -3.66 5.67 4.66
N VAL A 162 -3.21 5.40 5.89
CA VAL A 162 -2.60 6.35 6.79
C VAL A 162 -1.24 5.82 7.24
N MET A 163 -0.17 6.48 6.79
CA MET A 163 1.21 6.09 7.12
C MET A 163 1.70 6.81 8.37
N TYR A 164 2.18 6.08 9.38
CA TYR A 164 2.55 6.70 10.65
C TYR A 164 4.04 7.12 10.75
N SER A 165 4.96 6.53 9.99
CA SER A 165 6.41 6.76 10.19
C SER A 165 6.82 8.21 10.01
N ALA A 166 6.21 8.91 9.04
CA ALA A 166 6.51 10.32 8.81
C ALA A 166 6.08 11.22 9.99
N ALA A 167 5.10 10.81 10.80
CA ALA A 167 4.72 11.52 12.01
C ALA A 167 5.79 11.46 13.12
N ILE A 168 6.69 10.48 13.07
CA ILE A 168 7.83 10.34 13.99
C ILE A 168 8.95 11.31 13.60
N ARG A 169 9.14 11.54 12.30
CA ARG A 169 10.26 12.33 11.75
C ARG A 169 10.03 13.83 11.89
N ASP A 170 8.83 14.29 11.55
CA ASP A 170 8.56 15.71 11.42
C ASP A 170 7.18 16.11 11.98
N SER A 171 7.15 17.28 12.61
CA SER A 171 5.96 17.83 13.26
C SER A 171 4.90 18.30 12.27
N MET A 172 5.29 18.77 11.07
CA MET A 172 4.36 19.20 10.04
C MET A 172 3.68 17.98 9.42
N SER A 173 4.46 16.96 9.08
CA SER A 173 3.97 15.67 8.59
C SER A 173 2.99 15.02 9.58
N ARG A 174 3.31 15.07 10.88
CA ARG A 174 2.39 14.62 11.95
C ARG A 174 1.04 15.35 11.92
N LYS A 175 1.03 16.68 11.79
CA LYS A 175 -0.22 17.45 11.68
C LYS A 175 -1.01 17.08 10.44
N ASN A 176 -0.34 16.88 9.31
CA ASN A 176 -0.97 16.49 8.05
C ASN A 176 -1.62 15.11 8.14
N ILE A 177 -0.91 14.12 8.70
CA ILE A 177 -1.41 12.75 8.91
C ILE A 177 -2.64 12.74 9.81
N ILE A 178 -2.57 13.42 10.96
CA ILE A 178 -3.71 13.53 11.88
C ILE A 178 -4.89 14.23 11.19
N SER A 179 -4.64 15.33 10.47
CA SER A 179 -5.68 16.03 9.72
C SER A 179 -6.32 15.15 8.64
N ALA A 180 -5.55 14.31 7.95
CA ALA A 180 -6.05 13.41 6.92
C ALA A 180 -6.93 12.30 7.55
N ALA A 181 -6.45 11.67 8.62
CA ALA A 181 -7.17 10.60 9.32
C ALA A 181 -8.51 11.09 9.89
N HIS A 182 -8.52 12.24 10.57
CA HIS A 182 -9.75 12.88 11.05
C HIS A 182 -10.67 13.32 9.90
N GLY A 183 -10.09 13.73 8.76
CA GLY A 183 -10.84 13.99 7.53
C GLY A 183 -11.59 12.75 7.03
N TYR A 184 -10.93 11.60 6.97
CA TYR A 184 -11.56 10.33 6.61
C TYR A 184 -12.62 9.89 7.63
N HIS A 185 -12.37 10.09 8.92
CA HIS A 185 -13.37 9.83 9.95
C HIS A 185 -14.61 10.70 9.78
N ALA A 186 -14.44 12.02 9.60
CA ALA A 186 -15.54 12.96 9.46
C ALA A 186 -16.43 12.65 8.23
N VAL A 187 -15.79 12.29 7.12
CA VAL A 187 -16.46 12.09 5.83
C VAL A 187 -17.05 10.69 5.70
N GLY A 188 -16.30 9.66 6.13
CA GLY A 188 -16.56 8.26 5.82
C GLY A 188 -16.64 7.32 7.03
N LYS A 189 -16.56 7.85 8.26
CA LYS A 189 -16.53 7.08 9.51
C LYS A 189 -15.43 6.02 9.55
N SER A 190 -14.29 6.32 8.94
CA SER A 190 -13.09 5.47 8.94
C SER A 190 -13.32 4.07 8.37
N LYS A 191 -14.24 3.91 7.41
CA LYS A 191 -14.42 2.64 6.68
C LYS A 191 -13.27 2.40 5.71
N ASN A 192 -12.80 1.15 5.61
CA ASN A 192 -11.68 0.74 4.74
C ASN A 192 -10.40 1.56 4.96
N ILE A 193 -10.10 1.94 6.22
CA ILE A 193 -8.80 2.52 6.57
C ILE A 193 -7.79 1.40 6.75
N ILE A 194 -6.58 1.61 6.25
CA ILE A 194 -5.39 0.80 6.54
C ILE A 194 -4.35 1.70 7.19
N VAL A 195 -3.71 1.20 8.25
CA VAL A 195 -2.57 1.86 8.87
C VAL A 195 -1.32 1.08 8.51
N SER A 196 -0.34 1.77 7.94
CA SER A 196 0.94 1.20 7.52
C SER A 196 2.09 2.04 8.05
N SER A 197 3.31 1.48 8.05
CA SER A 197 4.45 2.22 8.57
C SER A 197 4.87 3.33 7.62
N GLY A 198 5.06 3.07 6.32
CA GLY A 198 5.78 4.00 5.47
C GLY A 198 7.23 4.19 5.91
N ALA A 199 7.80 3.17 6.55
CA ALA A 199 9.12 3.24 7.15
C ALA A 199 10.22 3.15 6.09
N GLU A 200 11.20 4.05 6.20
CA GLU A 200 12.45 3.99 5.43
C GLU A 200 13.53 3.22 6.20
N ASN A 201 13.40 3.14 7.53
CA ASN A 201 14.39 2.55 8.42
C ASN A 201 13.71 1.78 9.57
N TYR A 202 14.39 0.78 10.11
CA TYR A 202 13.87 -0.07 11.20
C TYR A 202 13.46 0.71 12.47
N THR A 203 14.08 1.86 12.73
CA THR A 203 13.79 2.72 13.89
C THR A 203 12.42 3.40 13.82
N GLN A 204 11.82 3.43 12.63
CA GLN A 204 10.52 4.04 12.38
C GLN A 204 9.38 3.04 12.54
N CYS A 205 9.65 1.74 12.50
CA CYS A 205 8.66 0.69 12.74
C CYS A 205 8.22 0.65 14.21
N ARG A 206 6.98 0.25 14.46
CA ARG A 206 6.39 0.09 15.79
C ARG A 206 5.72 -1.27 15.93
N GLY A 207 5.57 -1.76 17.16
CA GLY A 207 4.90 -3.03 17.43
C GLY A 207 3.42 -2.98 17.06
N VAL A 208 2.81 -4.12 16.71
CA VAL A 208 1.38 -4.16 16.32
C VAL A 208 0.49 -3.48 17.36
N HIS A 209 0.69 -3.74 18.64
CA HIS A 209 -0.08 -3.12 19.72
C HIS A 209 0.13 -1.61 19.84
N ASP A 210 1.34 -1.11 19.56
CA ASP A 210 1.63 0.33 19.55
C ASP A 210 0.90 1.02 18.38
N VAL A 211 0.86 0.36 17.22
CA VAL A 211 0.13 0.90 16.05
C VAL A 211 -1.39 0.89 16.31
N ILE A 212 -1.92 -0.14 16.97
CA ILE A 212 -3.32 -0.16 17.42
C ILE A 212 -3.60 1.02 18.36
N ASN A 213 -2.73 1.27 19.33
CA ASN A 213 -2.86 2.40 20.25
C ASN A 213 -2.74 3.76 19.54
N LEU A 214 -1.88 3.86 18.53
CA LEU A 214 -1.76 5.05 17.70
C LEU A 214 -3.07 5.34 16.93
N GLY A 215 -3.84 4.29 16.60
CA GLY A 215 -5.14 4.41 15.96
C GLY A 215 -6.11 5.34 16.69
N PHE A 216 -6.06 5.40 18.03
CA PHE A 216 -6.89 6.33 18.81
C PHE A 216 -6.58 7.80 18.49
N ILE A 217 -5.30 8.15 18.30
CA ILE A 217 -4.88 9.51 17.91
C ILE A 217 -5.37 9.85 16.49
N LEU A 218 -5.44 8.84 15.62
CA LEU A 218 -5.94 8.94 14.25
C LEU A 218 -7.49 9.03 14.17
N GLY A 219 -8.20 9.03 15.31
CA GLY A 219 -9.66 9.10 15.34
C GLY A 219 -10.34 7.76 15.04
N LEU A 220 -9.63 6.65 15.22
CA LEU A 220 -10.17 5.30 15.17
C LEU A 220 -10.60 4.85 16.58
N ASN A 221 -11.64 4.02 16.65
CA ASN A 221 -11.93 3.28 17.88
C ASN A 221 -11.12 1.97 17.95
N SER A 222 -11.13 1.29 19.11
CA SER A 222 -10.34 0.07 19.33
C SER A 222 -10.55 -1.00 18.27
N ASN A 223 -11.80 -1.23 17.85
CA ASN A 223 -12.11 -2.23 16.83
C ASN A 223 -11.61 -1.80 15.46
N GLN A 224 -11.81 -0.53 15.10
CA GLN A 224 -11.33 0.04 13.83
C GLN A 224 -9.81 0.04 13.76
N SER A 225 -9.11 0.28 14.86
CA SER A 225 -7.65 0.24 14.92
C SER A 225 -7.12 -1.18 14.67
N LEU A 226 -7.77 -2.20 15.25
CA LEU A 226 -7.45 -3.60 14.96
C LEU A 226 -7.78 -3.97 13.50
N GLU A 227 -8.97 -3.57 13.04
CA GLU A 227 -9.45 -3.82 11.67
C GLU A 227 -8.48 -3.21 10.64
N ALA A 228 -7.92 -2.03 10.90
CA ALA A 228 -7.04 -1.33 9.97
C ALA A 228 -5.71 -2.03 9.69
N ILE A 229 -5.25 -2.92 10.58
CA ILE A 229 -3.95 -3.61 10.44
C ILE A 229 -4.15 -5.08 10.07
N ARG A 230 -5.30 -5.68 10.44
CA ARG A 230 -5.58 -7.12 10.25
C ARG A 230 -6.68 -7.38 9.22
N ASP A 231 -7.90 -6.95 9.50
CA ASP A 231 -9.05 -7.41 8.73
C ASP A 231 -9.17 -6.67 7.38
N ASN A 232 -8.95 -5.35 7.36
CA ASN A 232 -8.93 -4.56 6.13
C ASN A 232 -7.74 -4.91 5.24
N THR A 233 -6.58 -5.22 5.83
CA THR A 233 -5.40 -5.65 5.07
C THR A 233 -5.62 -7.02 4.45
N GLN A 234 -6.26 -7.95 5.15
CA GLN A 234 -6.68 -9.25 4.58
C GLN A 234 -7.71 -9.08 3.46
N ARG A 235 -8.70 -8.20 3.62
CA ARG A 235 -9.67 -7.88 2.55
C ARG A 235 -8.99 -7.26 1.33
N LEU A 236 -7.98 -6.43 1.53
CA LEU A 236 -7.14 -5.91 0.44
C LEU A 236 -6.36 -7.04 -0.24
N ILE A 237 -5.76 -7.94 0.54
CA ILE A 237 -5.03 -9.11 0.02
C ILE A 237 -5.95 -9.99 -0.84
N LEU A 238 -7.18 -10.25 -0.40
CA LEU A 238 -8.16 -10.99 -1.20
C LEU A 238 -8.52 -10.24 -2.49
N LYS A 239 -8.69 -8.92 -2.42
CA LYS A 239 -8.95 -8.09 -3.60
C LYS A 239 -7.80 -8.16 -4.61
N MET A 240 -6.55 -8.07 -4.17
CA MET A 240 -5.41 -8.14 -5.09
C MET A 240 -5.29 -9.52 -5.75
N GLN A 241 -5.61 -10.60 -5.03
CA GLN A 241 -5.64 -11.96 -5.60
C GLN A 241 -6.73 -12.04 -6.68
N GLY A 242 -7.92 -11.49 -6.42
CA GLY A 242 -8.99 -11.39 -7.42
C GLY A 242 -8.60 -10.58 -8.66
N ARG A 243 -7.79 -9.52 -8.50
CA ARG A 243 -7.24 -8.75 -9.64
C ARG A 243 -6.22 -9.55 -10.45
N LYS A 244 -5.36 -10.35 -9.80
CA LYS A 244 -4.33 -11.15 -10.47
C LYS A 244 -4.87 -12.42 -11.13
N CYS A 245 -5.73 -13.15 -10.43
CA CYS A 245 -6.20 -14.47 -10.82
C CYS A 245 -7.61 -14.46 -11.44
N GLY A 246 -8.32 -13.33 -11.33
CA GLY A 246 -9.69 -13.17 -11.81
C GLY A 246 -10.74 -13.29 -10.70
N LYS A 247 -11.98 -12.88 -11.01
CA LYS A 247 -13.08 -12.74 -10.03
C LYS A 247 -13.54 -14.05 -9.39
N HIS A 248 -13.27 -15.19 -10.02
CA HIS A 248 -13.71 -16.52 -9.58
C HIS A 248 -12.52 -17.39 -9.13
N TYR A 249 -11.49 -16.75 -8.55
CA TYR A 249 -10.32 -17.46 -8.06
C TYR A 249 -10.64 -18.32 -6.83
N MET A 250 -10.21 -19.57 -6.87
CA MET A 250 -10.27 -20.51 -5.74
C MET A 250 -8.89 -21.13 -5.58
N GLU A 251 -8.32 -21.03 -4.38
CA GLU A 251 -7.09 -21.70 -4.00
C GLU A 251 -7.44 -22.95 -3.17
N VAL A 252 -7.08 -24.13 -3.66
CA VAL A 252 -7.29 -25.39 -2.96
C VAL A 252 -5.97 -25.78 -2.30
N SER A 253 -5.96 -25.84 -0.96
CA SER A 253 -4.83 -26.32 -0.19
C SER A 253 -5.26 -27.54 0.63
N HIS A 254 -4.37 -28.53 0.72
CA HIS A 254 -4.57 -29.70 1.57
C HIS A 254 -4.16 -29.32 3.00
N VAL A 255 -5.11 -29.35 3.93
CA VAL A 255 -4.86 -29.14 5.36
C VAL A 255 -4.34 -30.45 5.93
N ASN A 256 -3.08 -30.47 6.39
CA ASN A 256 -2.57 -31.58 7.19
C ASN A 256 -3.02 -31.35 8.65
N GLU A 257 -3.97 -32.16 9.13
CA GLU A 257 -4.63 -32.05 10.44
C GLU A 257 -3.67 -32.12 11.65
N ASN A 258 -2.41 -32.54 11.47
CA ASN A 258 -1.44 -32.72 12.55
C ASN A 258 -0.94 -31.43 13.22
N LYS A 259 -1.38 -30.23 12.82
CA LYS A 259 -0.97 -28.94 13.40
C LYS A 259 -2.01 -28.26 14.29
N LEU A 260 -3.22 -28.81 14.40
CA LEU A 260 -4.30 -28.23 15.20
C LEU A 260 -4.20 -28.57 16.71
N ASN A 261 -3.27 -29.44 17.10
CA ASN A 261 -3.14 -29.94 18.49
C ASN A 261 -1.94 -29.35 19.27
N GLU A 262 -1.31 -28.29 18.76
CA GLU A 262 -0.22 -27.58 19.45
C GLU A 262 -0.52 -26.07 19.54
N GLU A 263 -1.61 -25.70 20.19
CA GLU A 263 -1.81 -24.37 20.80
C GLU A 263 -2.31 -24.51 22.25
#